data_AF-A0A423XF32-F1
#
_entry.id   AF-A0A423XF32-F1
#
_cell.length_a   1.000
_cell.length_b   1.000
_cell.length_c   1.000
_cell.angle_alpha   90.00
_cell.angle_beta   90.00
_cell.angle_gamma   90.00
#
_symmetry.space_group_name_H-M   'P 1'
#
loop_
_entity.id
_entity.type
_entity.pdbx_description
1 polymer ?
#
loop_
_entity_poly.entity_id
_entity_poly.type
_entity_poly.pdbx_seq_one_letter_code
_entity_poly.pdbx_strand_id
1 'polypeptide(L)'
;MVETANPGKLSREVTPQPTGRVADGYNFGGDGDSSPLDLGADDEAPPAYGELYDRVHLSQAGFDAGAVVTDNGRVNIRINQTNRRLADLLAPTLRSQLLPSEKDSKEPLPPAYIPPSLGGQPGQTPPPKLNLVIQIVGSRGDVQPFVALGKVLKDTYGHRVRVATHPTFQKFVEENGLEFFSIGGDPAELMAFMVKHPGLMPGIDALKNGEIMRRRKGIEEIVLGCWRSCIEAGDGLGPPPETNQSAEPIGNDYRLPGDPNKKPFVADAIIANPPSFAHIHIAEKMGIPLHMMFTMPWSPTRAFPHPLANIESTNTDIVMTNYVSYALVEMMTWQGLGDVINRFRTKVLDLEPLSLIWAPGILSRLHIPTTYCWSPALIPKPNDWAREITIPGFYFLDLATDYTPEPDLAAFLESGPPPVYIGFGSIVVEDPDKLTKMIFDAVRISGVRALVSKGWGGLGADSLGIPDGVFMLGNCPHDWLFKKVSCVVHHGGAGTTAAGIKTGTPTVVVPFFGDQPFWGSMVAKAGAGPPPIAYKELDAQKLANAITTALQPETQARAKELGESIRQEKGTDLGAKSFHDFLDYDKLRCSIAPSRTAVWRVGKTNTRLSGLAAAVLVKQRVLEYSDLKL
;
A
#
# COMPACT_ATOMS: atom_id res chain seq x y z
N MET A 1 77.06 51.11 -16.98
CA MET A 1 76.10 51.39 -18.06
C MET A 1 75.09 50.24 -18.05
N VAL A 2 73.91 50.48 -17.45
CA VAL A 2 72.62 50.73 -18.14
C VAL A 2 72.01 49.41 -18.63
N GLU A 3 71.12 48.80 -17.83
CA GLU A 3 69.69 48.49 -18.11
C GLU A 3 69.52 47.00 -18.51
N THR A 4 68.46 46.22 -18.27
CA THR A 4 67.13 46.34 -17.64
C THR A 4 66.54 44.90 -17.49
N ALA A 5 65.61 44.75 -16.54
CA ALA A 5 64.44 43.86 -16.51
C ALA A 5 64.57 42.31 -16.33
N ASN A 6 64.49 41.88 -15.05
CA ASN A 6 63.46 41.02 -14.38
C ASN A 6 63.04 39.62 -14.92
N PRO A 7 62.57 38.70 -14.03
CA PRO A 7 63.20 37.40 -13.87
C PRO A 7 62.27 36.20 -14.19
N GLY A 8 62.84 35.17 -14.81
CA GLY A 8 62.30 33.82 -14.84
C GLY A 8 63.34 32.87 -14.26
N LYS A 9 63.05 32.22 -13.12
CA LYS A 9 63.90 31.15 -12.59
C LYS A 9 63.19 29.81 -12.71
N LEU A 10 63.69 29.03 -13.67
CA LEU A 10 63.56 27.57 -13.77
C LEU A 10 64.86 26.95 -13.23
N SER A 11 64.76 26.01 -12.29
CA SER A 11 65.64 24.84 -12.10
C SER A 11 65.06 24.04 -10.93
N ARG A 12 64.39 22.91 -11.18
CA ARG A 12 64.93 21.54 -11.25
C ARG A 12 65.75 21.13 -10.02
N GLU A 13 65.11 20.33 -9.17
CA GLU A 13 65.73 19.22 -8.45
C GLU A 13 64.75 18.05 -8.39
N VAL A 14 65.30 16.83 -8.44
CA VAL A 14 64.62 15.55 -8.60
C VAL A 14 64.48 14.87 -7.23
N THR A 15 63.34 14.24 -6.94
CA THR A 15 63.25 13.09 -6.01
C THR A 15 61.94 12.30 -6.23
N PRO A 16 61.92 10.98 -5.96
CA PRO A 16 60.94 10.03 -6.51
C PRO A 16 59.67 9.86 -5.66
N GLN A 17 58.61 9.39 -6.32
CA GLN A 17 57.30 9.05 -5.73
C GLN A 17 57.35 7.95 -4.66
N PRO A 18 56.35 7.93 -3.78
CA PRO A 18 55.39 6.83 -3.84
C PRO A 18 53.93 7.29 -3.87
N THR A 19 53.14 6.49 -4.59
CA THR A 19 51.69 6.60 -4.80
C THR A 19 50.88 6.55 -3.49
N GLY A 20 50.06 7.59 -3.24
CA GLY A 20 49.03 7.61 -2.22
C GLY A 20 47.74 8.23 -2.79
N ARG A 21 46.64 7.49 -2.71
CA ARG A 21 45.29 7.92 -3.14
C ARG A 21 44.85 9.14 -2.33
N VAL A 22 44.33 10.14 -3.03
CA VAL A 22 43.77 11.36 -2.47
C VAL A 22 42.44 11.02 -1.78
N ALA A 23 42.34 11.37 -0.51
CA ALA A 23 41.10 11.46 0.25
C ALA A 23 40.63 12.91 0.18
N ASP A 24 39.50 13.17 -0.47
CA ASP A 24 38.82 14.46 -0.38
C ASP A 24 37.62 14.32 0.55
N GLY A 25 37.74 14.94 1.72
CA GLY A 25 36.67 15.10 2.69
C GLY A 25 35.73 16.24 2.28
N TYR A 26 34.42 16.01 2.41
CA TYR A 26 33.41 17.05 2.26
C TYR A 26 33.18 17.75 3.59
N ASN A 27 33.44 19.05 3.57
CA ASN A 27 33.33 20.00 4.67
C ASN A 27 31.85 20.42 4.81
N PHE A 28 31.18 20.10 5.92
CA PHE A 28 29.85 20.61 6.24
C PHE A 28 29.99 21.98 6.91
N GLY A 29 29.72 23.04 6.16
CA GLY A 29 29.51 24.38 6.69
C GLY A 29 28.22 24.96 6.10
N GLY A 30 27.21 25.16 6.94
CA GLY A 30 25.93 25.75 6.57
C GLY A 30 25.01 25.86 7.79
N ASP A 31 24.62 27.09 8.11
CA ASP A 31 23.97 27.56 9.35
C ASP A 31 22.55 27.00 9.62
N GLY A 32 22.19 26.90 10.92
CA GLY A 32 20.85 27.19 11.44
C GLY A 32 19.82 26.06 11.56
N ASP A 33 19.70 25.51 12.77
CA ASP A 33 18.46 24.99 13.43
C ASP A 33 17.49 24.03 12.70
N SER A 34 17.89 23.41 11.58
CA SER A 34 17.08 22.37 10.94
C SER A 34 17.40 21.00 11.54
N SER A 35 16.35 20.33 12.07
CA SER A 35 16.44 18.93 12.48
C SER A 35 16.95 18.10 11.29
N PRO A 36 17.82 17.09 11.46
CA PRO A 36 18.25 16.24 10.35
C PRO A 36 17.12 15.36 9.78
N LEU A 37 15.92 15.46 10.37
CA LEU A 37 14.66 14.87 9.89
C LEU A 37 13.79 15.84 9.09
N ASP A 38 14.21 17.10 8.98
CA ASP A 38 13.66 18.01 7.98
C ASP A 38 14.24 17.61 6.62
N LEU A 39 13.42 16.95 5.80
CA LEU A 39 13.82 16.62 4.44
C LEU A 39 14.05 17.89 3.61
N GLY A 40 13.69 19.08 4.11
CA GLY A 40 13.92 20.37 3.48
C GLY A 40 12.93 20.56 2.35
N ALA A 41 11.65 20.69 2.72
CA ALA A 41 10.66 21.25 1.80
C ALA A 41 10.92 22.76 1.72
N ASP A 42 11.95 23.16 0.98
CA ASP A 42 12.15 24.58 0.65
C ASP A 42 10.91 25.12 -0.08
N ASP A 43 10.61 26.41 0.10
CA ASP A 43 9.54 27.15 -0.59
C ASP A 43 9.70 27.16 -2.14
N GLU A 44 10.72 26.50 -2.68
CA GLU A 44 10.95 26.35 -4.10
C GLU A 44 10.01 25.30 -4.70
N ALA A 45 9.33 25.69 -5.78
CA ALA A 45 8.53 24.78 -6.59
C ALA A 45 9.38 23.55 -6.99
N PRO A 46 8.78 22.35 -7.03
CA PRO A 46 9.51 21.14 -7.42
C PRO A 46 10.24 21.36 -8.75
N PRO A 47 11.41 20.74 -8.97
CA PRO A 47 12.07 20.81 -10.27
C PRO A 47 11.06 20.41 -11.33
N ALA A 48 10.86 21.26 -12.33
CA ALA A 48 9.92 20.95 -13.41
C ALA A 48 10.44 19.73 -14.19
N TYR A 49 9.88 18.55 -13.89
CA TYR A 49 10.20 17.31 -14.61
C TYR A 49 9.51 17.23 -15.98
N GLY A 50 8.75 18.28 -16.34
CA GLY A 50 8.11 18.58 -17.63
C GLY A 50 7.56 20.01 -17.63
N GLU A 51 7.07 20.53 -18.77
CA GLU A 51 6.59 21.93 -18.88
C GLU A 51 5.34 22.23 -18.00
N LEU A 52 4.61 21.21 -17.56
CA LEU A 52 3.39 21.30 -16.73
C LEU A 52 3.37 20.18 -15.68
N TYR A 53 3.04 20.51 -14.43
CA TYR A 53 3.13 19.59 -13.28
C TYR A 53 2.01 18.54 -13.20
N ASP A 54 0.86 18.81 -13.81
CA ASP A 54 -0.35 17.97 -13.87
C ASP A 54 -0.42 17.08 -15.12
N ARG A 55 0.59 17.18 -16.01
CA ARG A 55 0.63 16.50 -17.31
C ARG A 55 1.92 15.74 -17.52
N VAL A 56 1.80 14.54 -18.06
CA VAL A 56 2.91 13.82 -18.67
C VAL A 56 2.57 13.60 -20.13
N HIS A 57 3.52 13.90 -21.00
CA HIS A 57 3.40 13.67 -22.43
C HIS A 57 4.55 12.80 -22.92
N LEU A 58 4.22 11.58 -23.33
CA LEU A 58 5.14 10.64 -23.96
C LEU A 58 4.90 10.69 -25.47
N SER A 59 5.80 11.39 -26.17
CA SER A 59 5.80 11.42 -27.63
C SER A 59 7.02 10.70 -28.18
N GLN A 60 6.79 9.64 -28.94
CA GLN A 60 7.79 9.00 -29.79
C GLN A 60 7.23 8.87 -31.21
N ALA A 61 8.10 8.77 -32.22
CA ALA A 61 7.71 8.82 -33.62
C ALA A 61 6.72 7.71 -34.01
N GLY A 62 5.40 7.94 -33.93
CA GLY A 62 4.34 6.95 -34.22
C GLY A 62 3.46 6.55 -33.04
N PHE A 63 3.80 6.98 -31.81
CA PHE A 63 3.05 6.72 -30.58
C PHE A 63 3.05 7.98 -29.71
N ASP A 64 1.84 8.46 -29.40
CA ASP A 64 1.63 9.67 -28.64
C ASP A 64 0.66 9.36 -27.48
N ALA A 65 1.14 9.47 -26.24
CA ALA A 65 0.35 9.22 -25.05
C ALA A 65 0.44 10.40 -24.09
N GLY A 66 -0.71 10.98 -23.79
CA GLY A 66 -0.88 12.02 -22.79
C GLY A 66 -1.56 11.45 -21.54
N ALA A 67 -1.05 11.80 -20.37
CA ALA A 67 -1.69 11.58 -19.09
C ALA A 67 -1.91 12.92 -18.40
N VAL A 68 -3.13 13.15 -17.91
CA VAL A 68 -3.51 14.35 -17.14
C VAL A 68 -4.26 13.91 -15.90
N VAL A 69 -3.92 14.45 -14.73
CA VAL A 69 -4.71 14.14 -13.54
C VAL A 69 -6.08 14.83 -13.61
N THR A 70 -7.15 14.08 -13.35
CA THR A 70 -8.50 14.66 -13.25
C THR A 70 -8.81 15.18 -11.88
N ASP A 71 -9.86 16.00 -11.82
CA ASP A 71 -10.48 16.37 -10.56
C ASP A 71 -10.87 15.16 -9.72
N ASN A 72 -11.16 13.96 -10.28
CA ASN A 72 -11.71 12.83 -9.50
C ASN A 72 -10.69 11.79 -8.96
N GLY A 73 -9.39 12.03 -9.10
CA GLY A 73 -8.35 11.14 -8.53
C GLY A 73 -7.78 10.14 -9.47
N ARG A 74 -8.37 10.10 -10.66
CA ARG A 74 -7.93 9.23 -11.71
C ARG A 74 -7.10 10.02 -12.70
N VAL A 75 -6.17 9.32 -13.35
CA VAL A 75 -5.34 9.86 -14.42
C VAL A 75 -6.12 9.67 -15.72
N ASN A 76 -6.55 10.77 -16.34
CA ASN A 76 -7.07 10.77 -17.69
C ASN A 76 -5.96 10.43 -18.67
N ILE A 77 -6.14 9.34 -19.39
CA ILE A 77 -5.18 8.84 -20.36
C ILE A 77 -5.79 8.99 -21.76
N ARG A 78 -5.05 9.68 -22.63
CA ARG A 78 -5.33 9.78 -24.06
C ARG A 78 -4.19 9.12 -24.83
N ILE A 79 -4.52 8.11 -25.63
CA ILE A 79 -3.53 7.35 -26.41
C ILE A 79 -3.86 7.45 -27.89
N ASN A 80 -2.94 8.05 -28.65
CA ASN A 80 -3.01 8.17 -30.10
C ASN A 80 -1.84 7.40 -30.76
N GLN A 81 -2.15 6.27 -31.36
CA GLN A 81 -1.28 5.56 -32.30
C GLN A 81 -1.45 6.13 -33.70
N THR A 82 -0.40 6.70 -34.28
CA THR A 82 -0.39 7.16 -35.68
C THR A 82 0.16 6.09 -36.62
N ASN A 83 0.84 5.06 -36.11
CA ASN A 83 1.32 3.92 -36.90
C ASN A 83 1.33 2.61 -36.09
N ARG A 84 0.54 1.60 -36.52
CA ARG A 84 0.42 0.28 -35.85
C ARG A 84 1.77 -0.42 -35.64
N ARG A 85 2.74 -0.21 -36.54
CA ARG A 85 4.09 -0.83 -36.44
C ARG A 85 4.94 -0.32 -35.28
N LEU A 86 4.65 0.86 -34.73
CA LEU A 86 5.46 1.42 -33.64
C LEU A 86 5.05 0.91 -32.26
N ALA A 87 3.78 0.56 -32.08
CA ALA A 87 3.32 -0.18 -30.91
C ALA A 87 4.05 -1.52 -30.78
N ASP A 88 4.33 -2.18 -31.90
CA ASP A 88 5.15 -3.40 -31.97
C ASP A 88 6.65 -3.16 -31.74
N LEU A 89 7.13 -1.92 -31.82
CA LEU A 89 8.52 -1.49 -31.58
C LEU A 89 8.76 -0.99 -30.14
N LEU A 90 7.77 -0.34 -29.53
CA LEU A 90 7.77 0.04 -28.11
C LEU A 90 7.32 -1.10 -27.20
N ALA A 91 6.50 -2.03 -27.70
CA ALA A 91 6.15 -3.25 -27.00
C ALA A 91 7.39 -4.02 -26.53
N PRO A 92 8.47 -4.24 -27.30
CA PRO A 92 9.66 -4.90 -26.80
C PRO A 92 10.38 -4.15 -25.68
N THR A 93 10.39 -2.81 -25.67
CA THR A 93 11.04 -2.00 -24.62
C THR A 93 10.18 -1.94 -23.36
N LEU A 94 8.87 -1.75 -23.49
CA LEU A 94 7.93 -1.88 -22.39
C LEU A 94 7.81 -3.34 -21.91
N ARG A 95 7.97 -4.32 -22.79
CA ARG A 95 8.06 -5.75 -22.44
C ARG A 95 9.37 -6.04 -21.72
N SER A 96 10.51 -5.54 -22.18
CA SER A 96 11.80 -5.82 -21.54
C SER A 96 11.95 -5.07 -20.21
N GLN A 97 11.27 -3.92 -20.06
CA GLN A 97 11.26 -3.13 -18.83
C GLN A 97 10.17 -3.57 -17.82
N LEU A 98 9.11 -4.29 -18.24
CA LEU A 98 7.96 -4.60 -17.38
C LEU A 98 7.45 -6.05 -17.47
N LEU A 99 7.88 -6.86 -18.45
CA LEU A 99 7.63 -8.30 -18.42
C LEU A 99 8.81 -9.03 -17.77
N PRO A 100 8.51 -9.95 -16.84
CA PRO A 100 9.45 -10.98 -16.42
C PRO A 100 10.01 -11.71 -17.62
N SER A 101 11.33 -11.90 -17.63
CA SER A 101 11.94 -12.85 -18.54
C SER A 101 11.33 -14.22 -18.25
N GLU A 102 10.68 -14.86 -19.24
CA GLU A 102 10.18 -16.24 -19.11
C GLU A 102 11.30 -17.21 -18.69
N LYS A 103 12.57 -16.81 -18.86
CA LYS A 103 13.76 -17.61 -18.57
C LYS A 103 14.09 -17.74 -17.08
N ASP A 104 13.61 -16.85 -16.20
CA ASP A 104 13.96 -16.87 -14.77
C ASP A 104 13.03 -17.73 -13.89
N SER A 105 11.99 -18.32 -14.48
CA SER A 105 10.93 -19.02 -13.74
C SER A 105 11.14 -20.55 -13.56
N LYS A 106 12.28 -21.10 -13.98
CA LYS A 106 12.48 -22.57 -14.02
C LYS A 106 13.03 -23.21 -12.75
N GLU A 107 13.67 -22.45 -11.86
CA GLU A 107 14.09 -23.03 -10.58
C GLU A 107 12.88 -23.21 -9.67
N PRO A 108 12.62 -24.42 -9.15
CA PRO A 108 11.56 -24.65 -8.19
C PRO A 108 11.81 -23.80 -6.95
N LEU A 109 10.75 -23.17 -6.42
CA LEU A 109 10.83 -22.52 -5.11
C LEU A 109 11.31 -23.53 -4.06
N PRO A 110 12.08 -23.12 -3.04
CA PRO A 110 12.40 -24.01 -1.93
C PRO A 110 11.10 -24.58 -1.34
N PRO A 111 11.12 -25.82 -0.84
CA PRO A 111 9.92 -26.45 -0.31
C PRO A 111 9.32 -25.58 0.78
N ALA A 112 8.09 -25.12 0.56
CA ALA A 112 7.39 -24.29 1.52
C ALA A 112 7.11 -25.05 2.81
N TYR A 113 7.34 -24.40 3.95
CA TYR A 113 6.74 -24.87 5.19
C TYR A 113 5.23 -24.74 5.08
N ILE A 114 4.51 -25.85 5.21
CA ILE A 114 3.06 -25.84 5.26
C ILE A 114 2.68 -25.95 6.74
N PRO A 115 2.00 -24.96 7.32
CA PRO A 115 1.57 -25.07 8.70
C PRO A 115 0.56 -26.22 8.86
N PRO A 116 0.46 -26.85 10.04
CA PRO A 116 -0.54 -27.89 10.30
C PRO A 116 -1.99 -27.47 9.99
N SER A 117 -2.34 -26.19 10.19
CA SER A 117 -3.64 -25.60 9.82
C SER A 117 -3.98 -25.69 8.32
N LEU A 118 -2.96 -25.82 7.48
CA LEU A 118 -3.05 -26.01 6.03
C LEU A 118 -2.72 -27.45 5.58
N GLY A 119 -2.67 -28.41 6.52
CA GLY A 119 -2.40 -29.82 6.20
C GLY A 119 -0.92 -30.20 6.15
N GLY A 120 -0.04 -29.40 6.75
CA GLY A 120 1.38 -29.71 6.89
C GLY A 120 1.65 -31.00 7.67
N GLN A 121 2.71 -31.72 7.28
CA GLN A 121 3.12 -32.96 7.95
C GLN A 121 3.86 -32.69 9.26
N PRO A 122 3.68 -33.52 10.31
CA PRO A 122 4.47 -33.44 11.54
C PRO A 122 5.97 -33.58 11.26
N GLY A 123 6.80 -32.83 12.00
CA GLY A 123 8.26 -32.93 11.92
C GLY A 123 8.94 -31.99 10.91
N GLN A 124 8.19 -31.18 10.15
CA GLN A 124 8.79 -30.07 9.41
C GLN A 124 9.31 -28.99 10.37
N THR A 125 10.52 -28.49 10.12
CA THR A 125 11.07 -27.38 10.91
C THR A 125 10.42 -26.07 10.46
N PRO A 126 9.67 -25.37 11.33
CA PRO A 126 9.04 -24.09 10.97
C PRO A 126 10.09 -23.03 10.65
N PRO A 127 9.73 -21.95 9.92
CA PRO A 127 10.65 -20.82 9.68
C PRO A 127 11.19 -20.26 11.01
N PRO A 128 12.39 -19.66 11.01
CA PRO A 128 12.89 -18.98 12.20
C PRO A 128 11.94 -17.84 12.59
N LYS A 129 11.88 -17.53 13.89
CA LYS A 129 11.03 -16.43 14.37
C LYS A 129 11.57 -15.08 13.89
N LEU A 130 10.91 -14.52 12.88
CA LEU A 130 11.13 -13.18 12.36
C LEU A 130 10.43 -12.07 13.18
N ASN A 131 11.06 -10.90 13.24
CA ASN A 131 10.42 -9.61 13.51
C ASN A 131 9.88 -9.05 12.18
N LEU A 132 8.57 -9.08 12.00
CA LEU A 132 7.91 -8.60 10.80
C LEU A 132 7.33 -7.21 11.04
N VAL A 133 7.63 -6.28 10.15
CA VAL A 133 6.93 -4.99 10.09
C VAL A 133 5.98 -5.00 8.90
N ILE A 134 4.72 -4.64 9.15
CA ILE A 134 3.68 -4.53 8.15
C ILE A 134 3.35 -3.04 7.98
N GLN A 135 3.84 -2.40 6.91
CA GLN A 135 3.68 -0.96 6.64
C GLN A 135 2.45 -0.71 5.77
N ILE A 136 1.40 -0.12 6.33
CA ILE A 136 0.12 0.09 5.64
C ILE A 136 -0.34 1.53 5.77
N VAL A 137 -0.48 2.18 4.63
CA VAL A 137 -1.10 3.51 4.48
C VAL A 137 -2.47 3.34 3.84
N GLY A 138 -3.51 3.90 4.45
CA GLY A 138 -4.85 3.84 3.91
C GLY A 138 -5.96 3.90 4.95
N SER A 139 -7.17 3.59 4.50
CA SER A 139 -8.38 3.57 5.32
C SER A 139 -8.47 2.29 6.16
N ARG A 140 -9.55 2.16 6.95
CA ARG A 140 -9.85 0.90 7.65
C ARG A 140 -9.97 -0.29 6.70
N GLY A 141 -10.45 -0.07 5.48
CA GLY A 141 -10.55 -1.11 4.44
C GLY A 141 -9.20 -1.65 3.99
N ASP A 142 -8.15 -0.84 4.11
CA ASP A 142 -6.76 -1.22 3.82
C ASP A 142 -6.11 -1.85 5.04
N VAL A 143 -6.30 -1.32 6.25
CA VAL A 143 -5.63 -1.79 7.47
C VAL A 143 -6.18 -3.13 7.99
N GLN A 144 -7.51 -3.32 7.97
CA GLN A 144 -8.15 -4.52 8.54
C GLN A 144 -7.67 -5.85 7.92
N PRO A 145 -7.52 -5.99 6.59
CA PRO A 145 -6.89 -7.17 5.97
C PRO A 145 -5.53 -7.53 6.57
N PHE A 146 -4.71 -6.53 6.90
CA PHE A 146 -3.36 -6.74 7.40
C PHE A 146 -3.30 -7.02 8.90
N VAL A 147 -4.30 -6.59 9.65
CA VAL A 147 -4.51 -7.08 11.03
C VAL A 147 -4.85 -8.57 10.99
N ALA A 148 -5.73 -9.01 10.08
CA ALA A 148 -6.02 -10.44 9.90
C ALA A 148 -4.76 -11.24 9.52
N LEU A 149 -3.99 -10.75 8.54
CA LEU A 149 -2.71 -11.36 8.13
C LEU A 149 -1.72 -11.43 9.30
N GLY A 150 -1.59 -10.33 10.06
CA GLY A 150 -0.67 -10.23 11.19
C GLY A 150 -0.99 -11.25 12.28
N LYS A 151 -2.27 -11.51 12.57
CA LYS A 151 -2.69 -12.56 13.50
C LYS A 151 -2.26 -13.93 13.02
N VAL A 152 -2.44 -14.26 11.73
CA VAL A 152 -1.98 -15.54 11.17
C VAL A 152 -0.45 -15.67 11.26
N LEU A 153 0.30 -14.64 10.84
CA LEU A 153 1.77 -14.64 10.93
C LEU A 153 2.27 -14.82 12.37
N LYS A 154 1.60 -14.20 13.34
CA LYS A 154 1.93 -14.33 14.76
C LYS A 154 1.54 -15.69 15.32
N ASP A 155 0.28 -16.08 15.17
CA ASP A 155 -0.31 -17.22 15.89
C ASP A 155 0.04 -18.56 15.23
N THR A 156 0.16 -18.59 13.90
CA THR A 156 0.48 -19.82 13.15
C THR A 156 1.98 -20.02 12.96
N TYR A 157 2.75 -18.94 12.72
CA TYR A 157 4.18 -19.02 12.41
C TYR A 157 5.08 -18.52 13.56
N GLY A 158 4.51 -17.96 14.62
CA GLY A 158 5.25 -17.56 15.83
C GLY A 158 6.02 -16.24 15.72
N HIS A 159 5.84 -15.49 14.62
CA HIS A 159 6.51 -14.22 14.37
C HIS A 159 6.17 -13.16 15.41
N ARG A 160 7.07 -12.18 15.58
CA ARG A 160 6.75 -10.93 16.27
C ARG A 160 6.28 -9.95 15.19
N VAL A 161 5.01 -9.56 15.23
CA VAL A 161 4.41 -8.73 14.18
C VAL A 161 4.12 -7.33 14.71
N ARG A 162 4.67 -6.33 14.02
CA ARG A 162 4.39 -4.92 14.21
C ARG A 162 3.62 -4.38 13.01
N VAL A 163 2.48 -3.76 13.22
CA VAL A 163 1.70 -3.06 12.19
C VAL A 163 2.02 -1.57 12.30
N ALA A 164 2.67 -1.05 11.26
CA ALA A 164 3.04 0.34 11.12
C ALA A 164 1.97 1.05 10.26
N THR A 165 1.15 1.88 10.90
CA THR A 165 0.02 2.58 10.24
C THR A 165 -0.35 3.86 11.00
N HIS A 166 -1.44 4.51 10.60
CA HIS A 166 -1.86 5.78 11.17
C HIS A 166 -2.26 5.66 12.66
N PRO A 167 -1.99 6.71 13.49
CA PRO A 167 -2.32 6.72 14.93
C PRO A 167 -3.76 6.32 15.28
N THR A 168 -4.72 6.70 14.44
CA THR A 168 -6.15 6.39 14.65
C THR A 168 -6.46 4.89 14.75
N PHE A 169 -5.58 4.04 14.20
CA PHE A 169 -5.75 2.58 14.24
C PHE A 169 -4.99 1.89 15.38
N GLN A 170 -4.30 2.62 16.26
CA GLN A 170 -3.53 2.03 17.37
C GLN A 170 -4.36 1.02 18.17
N LYS A 171 -5.50 1.49 18.71
CA LYS A 171 -6.38 0.66 19.53
C LYS A 171 -6.85 -0.59 18.78
N PHE A 172 -7.21 -0.44 17.51
CA PHE A 172 -7.68 -1.55 16.67
C PHE A 172 -6.60 -2.62 16.45
N VAL A 173 -5.34 -2.22 16.26
CA VAL A 173 -4.19 -3.13 16.12
C VAL A 173 -3.91 -3.85 17.45
N GLU A 174 -3.85 -3.10 18.55
CA GLU A 174 -3.51 -3.63 19.88
C GLU A 174 -4.58 -4.57 20.44
N GLU A 175 -5.87 -4.27 20.25
CA GLU A 175 -7.00 -5.14 20.64
C GLU A 175 -6.97 -6.48 19.90
N ASN A 176 -6.31 -6.54 18.73
CA ASN A 176 -6.08 -7.77 17.98
C ASN A 176 -4.76 -8.48 18.35
N GLY A 177 -4.08 -8.00 19.40
CA GLY A 177 -2.89 -8.63 19.96
C GLY A 177 -1.61 -8.43 19.14
N LEU A 178 -1.56 -7.41 18.28
CA LEU A 178 -0.39 -7.07 17.46
C LEU A 178 0.34 -5.84 18.05
N GLU A 179 1.63 -5.68 17.75
CA GLU A 179 2.35 -4.46 18.13
C GLU A 179 1.99 -3.33 17.15
N PHE A 180 1.68 -2.15 17.67
CA PHE A 180 1.42 -0.95 16.86
C PHE A 180 2.69 -0.11 16.69
N PHE A 181 2.80 0.61 15.57
CA PHE A 181 3.76 1.69 15.38
C PHE A 181 3.14 2.81 14.52
N SER A 182 3.28 4.06 14.96
CA SER A 182 2.81 5.23 14.23
C SER A 182 3.73 5.56 13.07
N ILE A 183 3.15 5.70 11.89
CA ILE A 183 3.81 6.33 10.74
C ILE A 183 3.33 7.77 10.50
N GLY A 184 2.57 8.34 11.44
CA GLY A 184 1.95 9.65 11.24
C GLY A 184 0.80 9.64 10.22
N GLY A 185 0.41 10.85 9.79
CA GLY A 185 -0.73 11.09 8.91
C GLY A 185 -2.10 10.72 9.50
N ASP A 186 -3.16 11.30 8.92
CA ASP A 186 -4.55 11.00 9.26
C ASP A 186 -5.31 10.51 8.00
N PRO A 187 -5.86 9.27 8.00
CA PRO A 187 -6.70 8.77 6.93
C PRO A 187 -7.89 9.68 6.62
N ALA A 188 -8.47 10.34 7.62
CA ALA A 188 -9.60 11.24 7.43
C ALA A 188 -9.19 12.48 6.65
N GLU A 189 -8.03 13.07 6.94
CA GLU A 189 -7.47 14.18 6.16
C GLU A 189 -7.13 13.75 4.72
N LEU A 190 -6.51 12.58 4.56
CA LEU A 190 -6.22 11.98 3.25
C LEU A 190 -7.51 11.75 2.43
N MET A 191 -8.55 11.17 3.04
CA MET A 191 -9.83 10.94 2.37
C MET A 191 -10.59 12.23 2.10
N ALA A 192 -10.63 13.18 3.05
CA ALA A 192 -11.28 14.47 2.85
C ALA A 192 -10.61 15.26 1.73
N PHE A 193 -9.28 15.20 1.65
CA PHE A 193 -8.53 15.74 0.52
C PHE A 193 -8.87 15.02 -0.78
N MET A 194 -8.87 13.68 -0.82
CA MET A 194 -9.30 12.89 -1.98
C MET A 194 -10.79 13.01 -2.30
N VAL A 195 -11.58 13.72 -1.51
CA VAL A 195 -12.97 14.07 -1.83
C VAL A 195 -13.06 15.49 -2.38
N LYS A 196 -12.33 16.44 -1.77
CA LYS A 196 -12.32 17.87 -2.15
C LYS A 196 -11.48 18.15 -3.39
N HIS A 197 -10.35 17.46 -3.50
CA HIS A 197 -9.44 17.47 -4.63
C HIS A 197 -9.26 16.03 -5.05
N PRO A 198 -10.31 15.40 -5.63
CA PRO A 198 -10.24 13.98 -5.77
C PRO A 198 -9.02 13.52 -6.57
N GLY A 199 -8.41 14.37 -7.43
CA GLY A 199 -7.12 14.26 -8.14
C GLY A 199 -5.88 13.67 -7.42
N LEU A 200 -5.11 12.85 -8.16
CA LEU A 200 -3.80 12.30 -7.76
C LEU A 200 -2.77 13.41 -7.44
N MET A 201 -2.83 14.51 -8.17
CA MET A 201 -2.14 15.79 -8.02
C MET A 201 -3.22 16.88 -8.08
N PRO A 202 -3.24 17.84 -7.16
CA PRO A 202 -4.29 18.85 -7.14
C PRO A 202 -3.98 20.00 -8.13
N GLY A 203 -5.04 20.68 -8.59
CA GLY A 203 -4.94 21.75 -9.60
C GLY A 203 -4.29 23.04 -9.10
N ILE A 204 -4.16 24.05 -9.99
CA ILE A 204 -3.52 25.35 -9.74
C ILE A 204 -4.05 26.04 -8.46
N ASP A 205 -5.33 25.83 -8.14
CA ASP A 205 -5.99 26.44 -6.97
C ASP A 205 -5.52 25.88 -5.63
N ALA A 206 -5.14 24.60 -5.57
CA ALA A 206 -4.55 24.00 -4.36
C ALA A 206 -3.10 24.44 -4.14
N LEU A 207 -2.40 24.83 -5.22
CA LEU A 207 -1.07 25.43 -5.18
C LEU A 207 -1.11 26.79 -4.45
N LYS A 208 -2.17 27.57 -4.65
CA LYS A 208 -2.36 28.89 -4.00
C LYS A 208 -2.69 28.79 -2.50
N ASN A 209 -3.24 27.66 -2.05
CA ASN A 209 -3.70 27.48 -0.67
C ASN A 209 -2.69 26.73 0.23
N GLY A 210 -1.51 26.35 -0.28
CA GLY A 210 -0.48 25.64 0.48
C GLY A 210 -0.79 24.17 0.83
N GLU A 211 -1.88 23.61 0.29
CA GLU A 211 -2.32 22.25 0.57
C GLU A 211 -1.37 21.18 0.00
N ILE A 212 -0.72 21.48 -1.13
CA ILE A 212 0.29 20.61 -1.76
C ILE A 212 1.49 20.41 -0.85
N MET A 213 1.99 21.50 -0.26
CA MET A 213 3.13 21.49 0.65
C MET A 213 2.79 20.69 1.90
N ARG A 214 1.59 20.90 2.48
CA ARG A 214 1.11 20.11 3.62
C ARG A 214 1.05 18.61 3.29
N ARG A 215 0.56 18.26 2.10
CA ARG A 215 0.48 16.86 1.65
C ARG A 215 1.86 16.23 1.46
N ARG A 216 2.80 16.97 0.87
CA ARG A 216 4.19 16.50 0.70
C ARG A 216 4.85 16.27 2.05
N LYS A 217 4.67 17.19 3.00
CA LYS A 217 5.12 17.04 4.39
C LYS A 217 4.48 15.82 5.07
N GLY A 218 3.20 15.55 4.83
CA GLY A 218 2.55 14.32 5.31
C GLY A 218 3.15 13.04 4.72
N ILE A 219 3.56 13.05 3.45
CA ILE A 219 4.26 11.91 2.84
C ILE A 219 5.68 11.76 3.40
N GLU A 220 6.38 12.87 3.63
CA GLU A 220 7.68 12.87 4.31
C GLU A 220 7.57 12.25 5.71
N GLU A 221 6.56 12.63 6.48
CA GLU A 221 6.25 12.04 7.80
C GLU A 221 6.01 10.53 7.69
N ILE A 222 5.18 10.09 6.72
CA ILE A 222 4.89 8.67 6.48
C ILE A 222 6.15 7.88 6.15
N VAL A 223 6.98 8.40 5.25
CA VAL A 223 8.19 7.71 4.79
C VAL A 223 9.22 7.60 5.92
N LEU A 224 9.39 8.67 6.71
CA LEU A 224 10.22 8.67 7.92
C LEU A 224 9.66 7.73 9.00
N GLY A 225 8.35 7.73 9.21
CA GLY A 225 7.66 6.82 10.11
C GLY A 225 7.84 5.36 9.72
N CYS A 226 7.78 5.05 8.42
CA CYS A 226 8.08 3.72 7.90
C CYS A 226 9.53 3.30 8.22
N TRP A 227 10.52 4.19 8.07
CA TRP A 227 11.90 3.90 8.47
C TRP A 227 12.01 3.62 9.96
N ARG A 228 11.48 4.52 10.80
CA ARG A 228 11.47 4.37 12.26
C ARG A 228 10.81 3.06 12.71
N SER A 229 9.72 2.66 12.06
CA SER A 229 9.01 1.43 12.38
C SER A 229 9.87 0.16 12.29
N CYS A 230 10.95 0.21 11.50
CA CYS A 230 11.87 -0.90 11.30
C CYS A 230 12.95 -1.03 12.38
N ILE A 231 13.27 0.05 13.10
CA ILE A 231 14.46 0.11 13.98
C ILE A 231 14.19 0.66 15.38
N GLU A 232 13.06 1.34 15.58
CA GLU A 232 12.75 2.05 16.83
C GLU A 232 11.93 1.17 17.80
N ALA A 233 12.32 1.17 19.07
CA ALA A 233 11.54 0.53 20.12
C ALA A 233 10.33 1.39 20.54
N GLY A 234 9.20 0.74 20.85
CA GLY A 234 7.96 1.43 21.23
C GLY A 234 6.93 1.52 20.10
N ASP A 235 6.10 2.54 20.15
CA ASP A 235 4.89 2.74 19.32
C ASP A 235 5.01 3.91 18.32
N GLY A 236 6.15 4.60 18.27
CA GLY A 236 6.41 5.70 17.33
C GLY A 236 5.62 6.98 17.59
N LEU A 237 4.86 7.08 18.69
CA LEU A 237 4.13 8.30 19.06
C LEU A 237 5.02 9.36 19.74
N GLY A 238 6.18 8.93 20.24
CA GLY A 238 7.20 9.82 20.78
C GLY A 238 7.92 10.64 19.70
N PRO A 239 8.64 11.71 20.11
CA PRO A 239 9.45 12.48 19.19
C PRO A 239 10.46 11.55 18.50
N PRO A 240 10.77 11.80 17.22
CA PRO A 240 11.74 10.98 16.52
C PRO A 240 13.11 11.09 17.20
N PRO A 241 13.91 10.01 17.21
CA PRO A 241 15.25 10.00 17.80
C PRO A 241 16.16 11.06 17.16
N GLU A 242 16.97 11.73 17.97
CA GLU A 242 17.99 12.66 17.46
C GLU A 242 19.02 11.90 16.61
N THR A 243 19.18 12.34 15.37
CA THR A 243 20.05 11.72 14.34
C THR A 243 21.45 12.30 14.31
N ASN A 244 21.78 13.27 15.19
CA ASN A 244 23.14 13.77 15.38
C ASN A 244 24.00 12.73 16.13
N GLN A 245 24.28 11.61 15.47
CA GLN A 245 25.31 10.69 15.89
C GLN A 245 26.52 10.97 15.00
N SER A 246 27.56 11.55 15.59
CA SER A 246 28.90 11.57 14.99
C SER A 246 29.23 10.16 14.47
N ALA A 247 29.97 10.07 13.37
CA ALA A 247 30.49 8.81 12.81
C ALA A 247 31.53 8.12 13.74
N GLU A 248 31.42 8.32 15.05
CA GLU A 248 32.19 7.67 16.09
C GLU A 248 31.78 6.18 16.15
N PRO A 249 32.75 5.27 16.30
CA PRO A 249 32.46 3.85 16.42
C PRO A 249 31.50 3.59 17.59
N ILE A 250 30.49 2.76 17.33
CA ILE A 250 29.48 2.31 18.29
C ILE A 250 30.17 1.69 19.51
N GLY A 251 30.31 2.47 20.59
CA GLY A 251 30.80 2.01 21.87
C GLY A 251 29.75 1.16 22.61
N ASN A 252 30.14 0.59 23.76
CA ASN A 252 29.24 -0.20 24.61
C ASN A 252 28.04 0.60 25.17
N ASP A 253 28.06 1.93 25.05
CA ASP A 253 27.02 2.85 25.55
C ASP A 253 25.95 3.19 24.49
N TYR A 254 25.99 2.56 23.32
CA TYR A 254 25.01 2.78 22.26
C TYR A 254 23.61 2.38 22.71
N ARG A 255 22.67 3.33 22.68
CA ARG A 255 21.27 3.10 22.93
C ARG A 255 20.53 2.99 21.61
N LEU A 256 19.74 1.93 21.47
CA LEU A 256 18.85 1.79 20.33
C LEU A 256 17.83 2.94 20.33
N PRO A 257 17.44 3.42 19.14
CA PRO A 257 16.44 4.48 19.04
C PRO A 257 15.09 4.05 19.65
N GLY A 258 14.38 5.00 20.28
CA GLY A 258 13.04 4.80 20.85
C GLY A 258 13.01 4.66 22.37
N ASP A 259 11.92 4.09 22.90
CA ASP A 259 11.73 3.92 24.36
C ASP A 259 12.67 2.82 24.90
N PRO A 260 13.65 3.16 25.77
CA PRO A 260 14.61 2.19 26.29
C PRO A 260 13.98 1.15 27.23
N ASN A 261 12.75 1.40 27.72
CA ASN A 261 12.01 0.46 28.55
C ASN A 261 11.22 -0.56 27.71
N LYS A 262 11.12 -0.36 26.40
CA LYS A 262 10.45 -1.27 25.49
C LYS A 262 11.46 -2.24 24.89
N LYS A 263 10.96 -3.42 24.55
CA LYS A 263 11.79 -4.44 23.90
C LYS A 263 12.25 -3.92 22.52
N PRO A 264 13.57 -3.90 22.24
CA PRO A 264 14.13 -3.55 20.93
C PRO A 264 13.43 -4.23 19.77
N PHE A 265 13.22 -3.50 18.67
CA PHE A 265 12.65 -4.03 17.44
C PHE A 265 13.57 -3.69 16.27
N VAL A 266 14.03 -4.71 15.56
CA VAL A 266 14.74 -4.58 14.29
C VAL A 266 14.05 -5.51 13.30
N ALA A 267 13.56 -4.97 12.19
CA ALA A 267 12.82 -5.72 11.19
C ALA A 267 13.72 -6.76 10.49
N ASP A 268 13.26 -8.00 10.40
CA ASP A 268 13.89 -9.07 9.61
C ASP A 268 13.28 -9.16 8.20
N ALA A 269 12.08 -8.62 7.99
CA ALA A 269 11.40 -8.52 6.70
C ALA A 269 10.28 -7.47 6.75
N ILE A 270 9.91 -6.95 5.58
CA ILE A 270 8.86 -5.94 5.38
C ILE A 270 7.72 -6.55 4.56
N ILE A 271 6.49 -6.38 5.05
CA ILE A 271 5.28 -6.51 4.23
C ILE A 271 4.72 -5.09 4.07
N ALA A 272 4.39 -4.67 2.86
CA ALA A 272 3.89 -3.31 2.65
C ALA A 272 2.85 -3.21 1.54
N ASN A 273 2.02 -2.17 1.62
CA ASN A 273 1.21 -1.76 0.48
C ASN A 273 1.91 -0.61 -0.31
N PRO A 274 1.64 -0.47 -1.62
CA PRO A 274 2.29 0.55 -2.45
C PRO A 274 2.17 2.00 -1.94
N PRO A 275 1.02 2.44 -1.36
CA PRO A 275 0.88 3.80 -0.83
C PRO A 275 1.85 4.21 0.29
N SER A 276 2.62 3.28 0.86
CA SER A 276 3.66 3.61 1.85
C SER A 276 4.92 4.24 1.24
N PHE A 277 5.21 3.98 -0.05
CA PHE A 277 6.35 4.47 -0.85
C PHE A 277 7.77 4.19 -0.32
N ALA A 278 7.96 3.94 0.97
CA ALA A 278 9.27 3.78 1.61
C ALA A 278 9.83 2.36 1.50
N HIS A 279 8.94 1.38 1.36
CA HIS A 279 9.18 -0.06 1.53
C HIS A 279 10.44 -0.59 0.84
N ILE A 280 10.61 -0.32 -0.46
CA ILE A 280 11.70 -0.88 -1.28
C ILE A 280 13.04 -0.24 -0.95
N HIS A 281 13.04 1.04 -0.62
CA HIS A 281 14.24 1.79 -0.25
C HIS A 281 14.75 1.36 1.13
N ILE A 282 13.83 1.14 2.08
CA ILE A 282 14.19 0.62 3.40
C ILE A 282 14.71 -0.82 3.28
N ALA A 283 14.04 -1.66 2.48
CA ALA A 283 14.48 -3.04 2.23
C ALA A 283 15.89 -3.08 1.62
N GLU A 284 16.19 -2.19 0.67
CA GLU A 284 17.52 -2.01 0.08
C GLU A 284 18.56 -1.60 1.14
N LYS A 285 18.25 -0.59 1.98
CA LYS A 285 19.15 -0.13 3.04
C LYS A 285 19.44 -1.23 4.07
N MET A 286 18.43 -1.97 4.48
CA MET A 286 18.57 -2.99 5.54
C MET A 286 19.04 -4.34 5.00
N GLY A 287 18.97 -4.57 3.68
CA GLY A 287 19.27 -5.87 3.07
C GLY A 287 18.29 -6.97 3.49
N ILE A 288 17.02 -6.62 3.73
CA ILE A 288 15.98 -7.55 4.21
C ILE A 288 14.91 -7.81 3.13
N PRO A 289 14.20 -8.95 3.19
CA PRO A 289 13.14 -9.27 2.24
C PRO A 289 11.98 -8.27 2.28
N LEU A 290 11.43 -7.98 1.10
CA LEU A 290 10.21 -7.20 0.90
C LEU A 290 9.15 -8.04 0.21
N HIS A 291 7.92 -8.00 0.73
CA HIS A 291 6.74 -8.56 0.08
C HIS A 291 5.65 -7.49 -0.04
N MET A 292 5.24 -7.19 -1.27
CA MET A 292 4.14 -6.26 -1.50
C MET A 292 2.80 -6.98 -1.36
N MET A 293 1.88 -6.47 -0.55
CA MET A 293 0.51 -6.97 -0.58
C MET A 293 -0.47 -5.83 -0.72
N PHE A 294 -1.55 -6.05 -1.47
CA PHE A 294 -2.52 -4.99 -1.67
C PHE A 294 -3.92 -5.48 -2.02
N THR A 295 -4.89 -4.60 -1.81
CA THR A 295 -6.31 -4.86 -2.04
C THR A 295 -6.72 -4.54 -3.47
N MET A 296 -6.01 -3.68 -4.21
CA MET A 296 -6.31 -3.35 -5.61
C MET A 296 -5.10 -3.63 -6.52
N PRO A 297 -5.29 -3.88 -7.82
CA PRO A 297 -4.17 -4.18 -8.70
C PRO A 297 -3.23 -2.98 -8.87
N TRP A 298 -1.94 -3.26 -8.75
CA TRP A 298 -0.85 -2.29 -8.90
C TRP A 298 0.23 -2.75 -9.90
N SER A 299 0.19 -4.03 -10.28
CA SER A 299 1.12 -4.67 -11.20
C SER A 299 0.56 -4.60 -12.62
N PRO A 300 1.38 -4.23 -13.63
CA PRO A 300 0.95 -4.18 -15.02
C PRO A 300 0.25 -5.46 -15.49
N THR A 301 -0.87 -5.31 -16.21
CA THR A 301 -1.57 -6.41 -16.89
C THR A 301 -2.37 -5.92 -18.08
N ARG A 302 -2.59 -6.83 -19.02
CA ARG A 302 -3.45 -6.70 -20.19
C ARG A 302 -4.93 -6.87 -19.86
N ALA A 303 -5.28 -7.45 -18.70
CA ALA A 303 -6.65 -7.84 -18.35
C ALA A 303 -7.56 -6.67 -17.97
N PHE A 304 -7.03 -5.65 -17.27
CA PHE A 304 -7.78 -4.48 -16.82
C PHE A 304 -6.83 -3.30 -16.60
N PRO A 305 -7.31 -2.05 -16.72
CA PRO A 305 -6.48 -0.88 -16.52
C PRO A 305 -6.14 -0.69 -15.04
N HIS A 306 -5.14 0.14 -14.76
CA HIS A 306 -4.81 0.58 -13.41
C HIS A 306 -6.06 1.21 -12.77
N PRO A 307 -6.44 0.87 -11.52
CA PRO A 307 -7.67 1.38 -10.89
C PRO A 307 -7.75 2.91 -10.85
N LEU A 308 -6.60 3.56 -10.63
CA LEU A 308 -6.46 5.01 -10.66
C LEU A 308 -6.38 5.62 -12.07
N ALA A 309 -6.56 4.87 -13.15
CA ALA A 309 -6.57 5.41 -14.51
C ALA A 309 -8.00 5.55 -15.04
N ASN A 310 -8.30 6.67 -15.71
CA ASN A 310 -9.51 6.90 -16.49
C ASN A 310 -9.14 7.02 -17.97
N ILE A 311 -9.66 6.15 -18.82
CA ILE A 311 -9.32 6.16 -20.25
C ILE A 311 -10.37 7.01 -20.97
N GLU A 312 -10.01 8.23 -21.40
CA GLU A 312 -10.96 9.13 -22.07
C GLU A 312 -11.08 8.82 -23.56
N SER A 313 -9.95 8.60 -24.21
CA SER A 313 -9.89 8.31 -25.63
C SER A 313 -8.66 7.47 -25.96
N THR A 314 -8.87 6.45 -26.78
CA THR A 314 -7.81 5.58 -27.26
C THR A 314 -8.19 5.10 -28.65
N ASN A 315 -7.25 5.17 -29.59
CA ASN A 315 -7.36 4.47 -30.88
C ASN A 315 -6.53 3.17 -30.91
N THR A 316 -6.07 2.74 -29.74
CA THR A 316 -5.27 1.55 -29.49
C THR A 316 -6.17 0.41 -28.99
N ASP A 317 -5.74 -0.84 -29.19
CA ASP A 317 -6.44 -1.99 -28.62
C ASP A 317 -6.54 -1.90 -27.08
N ILE A 318 -7.66 -2.36 -26.52
CA ILE A 318 -7.97 -2.34 -25.08
C ILE A 318 -6.84 -2.96 -24.25
N VAL A 319 -6.23 -4.01 -24.77
CA VAL A 319 -5.13 -4.74 -24.15
C VAL A 319 -3.91 -3.85 -23.88
N MET A 320 -3.50 -3.08 -24.90
CA MET A 320 -2.35 -2.19 -24.77
C MET A 320 -2.71 -0.97 -23.91
N THR A 321 -3.95 -0.50 -24.00
CA THR A 321 -4.46 0.59 -23.16
C THR A 321 -4.40 0.22 -21.67
N ASN A 322 -4.84 -0.99 -21.32
CA ASN A 322 -4.76 -1.51 -19.96
C ASN A 322 -3.32 -1.54 -19.45
N TYR A 323 -2.41 -2.11 -20.23
CA TYR A 323 -1.02 -2.26 -19.82
C TYR A 323 -0.29 -0.92 -19.64
N VAL A 324 -0.45 0.00 -20.60
CA VAL A 324 0.18 1.33 -20.57
C VAL A 324 -0.31 2.18 -19.40
N SER A 325 -1.56 1.96 -18.96
CA SER A 325 -2.12 2.74 -17.85
C SER A 325 -1.33 2.61 -16.53
N TYR A 326 -0.71 1.45 -16.27
CA TYR A 326 0.13 1.26 -15.08
C TYR A 326 1.41 2.09 -15.14
N ALA A 327 2.10 2.05 -16.29
CA ALA A 327 3.32 2.83 -16.48
C ALA A 327 3.04 4.34 -16.34
N LEU A 328 1.94 4.83 -16.90
CA LEU A 328 1.57 6.24 -16.82
C LEU A 328 1.23 6.67 -15.39
N VAL A 329 0.47 5.87 -14.63
CA VAL A 329 0.17 6.20 -13.22
C VAL A 329 1.45 6.21 -12.37
N GLU A 330 2.36 5.26 -12.59
CA GLU A 330 3.61 5.21 -11.85
C GLU A 330 4.57 6.36 -12.19
N MET A 331 4.63 6.75 -13.46
CA MET A 331 5.38 7.95 -13.89
C MET A 331 4.82 9.23 -13.27
N MET A 332 3.50 9.39 -13.25
CA MET A 332 2.84 10.54 -12.58
C MET A 332 3.16 10.56 -11.08
N THR A 333 3.19 9.40 -10.44
CA THR A 333 3.56 9.27 -9.03
C THR A 333 5.01 9.72 -8.79
N TRP A 334 5.94 9.29 -9.64
CA TRP A 334 7.35 9.69 -9.57
C TRP A 334 7.58 11.16 -9.88
N GLN A 335 6.81 11.76 -10.79
CA GLN A 335 6.86 13.19 -11.07
C GLN A 335 6.45 14.02 -9.84
N GLY A 336 5.48 13.55 -9.05
CA GLY A 336 4.99 14.27 -7.87
C GLY A 336 5.81 14.05 -6.59
N LEU A 337 6.45 12.88 -6.42
CA LEU A 337 7.07 12.46 -5.16
C LEU A 337 8.55 12.06 -5.28
N GLY A 338 9.09 11.96 -6.49
CA GLY A 338 10.42 11.40 -6.72
C GLY A 338 11.54 12.17 -6.02
N ASP A 339 11.37 13.49 -5.89
CA ASP A 339 12.32 14.34 -5.18
C ASP A 339 12.29 14.10 -3.66
N VAL A 340 11.10 13.97 -3.07
CA VAL A 340 10.90 13.58 -1.66
C VAL A 340 11.55 12.23 -1.38
N ILE A 341 11.29 11.25 -2.24
CA ILE A 341 11.86 9.90 -2.13
C ILE A 341 13.38 9.93 -2.28
N ASN A 342 13.92 10.70 -3.24
CA ASN A 342 15.37 10.82 -3.39
C ASN A 342 16.04 11.54 -2.23
N ARG A 343 15.41 12.56 -1.63
CA ARG A 343 15.92 13.17 -0.39
C ARG A 343 15.90 12.18 0.77
N PHE A 344 14.84 11.40 0.92
CA PHE A 344 14.80 10.33 1.91
C PHE A 344 15.92 9.29 1.68
N ARG A 345 16.13 8.87 0.42
CA ARG A 345 17.23 7.96 0.06
C ARG A 345 18.60 8.53 0.43
N THR A 346 18.90 9.77 0.07
CA THR A 346 20.25 10.33 0.26
C THR A 346 20.49 10.85 1.67
N LYS A 347 19.53 11.57 2.27
CA LYS A 347 19.70 12.21 3.58
C LYS A 347 19.47 11.26 4.77
N VAL A 348 18.57 10.28 4.62
CA VAL A 348 18.17 9.40 5.74
C VAL A 348 18.71 8.00 5.59
N LEU A 349 18.58 7.42 4.38
CA LEU A 349 19.02 6.05 4.13
C LEU A 349 20.47 5.96 3.66
N ASP A 350 21.13 7.06 3.30
CA ASP A 350 22.48 7.04 2.72
C ASP A 350 22.57 6.06 1.53
N LEU A 351 21.63 6.22 0.59
CA LEU A 351 21.51 5.49 -0.66
C LEU A 351 21.60 6.45 -1.85
N GLU A 352 22.07 5.93 -2.99
CA GLU A 352 22.10 6.70 -4.24
C GLU A 352 20.68 7.08 -4.70
N PRO A 353 20.48 8.27 -5.30
CA PRO A 353 19.18 8.66 -5.83
C PRO A 353 18.79 7.80 -7.04
N LEU A 354 17.49 7.58 -7.23
CA LEU A 354 16.95 6.91 -8.40
C LEU A 354 16.70 7.92 -9.52
N SER A 355 17.00 7.53 -10.76
CA SER A 355 16.69 8.34 -11.93
C SER A 355 15.25 8.13 -12.41
N LEU A 356 14.67 9.17 -13.03
CA LEU A 356 13.27 9.18 -13.48
C LEU A 356 12.92 8.07 -14.48
N ILE A 357 13.91 7.55 -15.21
CA ILE A 357 13.72 6.45 -16.17
C ILE A 357 13.71 5.10 -15.45
N TRP A 358 14.49 4.96 -14.39
CA TRP A 358 14.70 3.69 -13.67
C TRP A 358 13.87 3.54 -12.41
N ALA A 359 13.17 4.58 -11.98
CA ALA A 359 12.38 4.52 -10.77
C ALA A 359 10.97 3.95 -11.03
N PRO A 360 10.23 4.35 -12.08
CA PRO A 360 8.97 3.70 -12.45
C PRO A 360 9.19 2.27 -12.95
N GLY A 361 8.54 1.30 -12.32
CA GLY A 361 8.56 -0.12 -12.66
C GLY A 361 9.55 -0.93 -11.83
N ILE A 362 10.16 -0.33 -10.79
CA ILE A 362 11.25 -0.97 -10.04
C ILE A 362 10.79 -2.25 -9.33
N LEU A 363 9.56 -2.27 -8.81
CA LEU A 363 8.96 -3.45 -8.19
C LEU A 363 8.85 -4.61 -9.19
N SER A 364 8.35 -4.33 -10.40
CA SER A 364 8.20 -5.32 -11.47
C SER A 364 9.56 -5.80 -11.99
N ARG A 365 10.51 -4.88 -12.20
CA ARG A 365 11.86 -5.21 -12.71
C ARG A 365 12.69 -6.06 -11.76
N LEU A 366 12.52 -5.84 -10.45
CA LEU A 366 13.22 -6.62 -9.43
C LEU A 366 12.46 -7.88 -9.02
N HIS A 367 11.34 -8.21 -9.69
CA HIS A 367 10.49 -9.36 -9.36
C HIS A 367 10.09 -9.39 -7.88
N ILE A 368 9.77 -8.22 -7.31
CA ILE A 368 9.37 -8.15 -5.90
C ILE A 368 8.06 -8.95 -5.71
N PRO A 369 8.05 -9.96 -4.82
CA PRO A 369 6.86 -10.76 -4.56
C PRO A 369 5.66 -9.88 -4.23
N THR A 370 4.54 -10.15 -4.92
CA THR A 370 3.33 -9.36 -4.79
C THR A 370 2.12 -10.27 -4.54
N THR A 371 1.32 -9.98 -3.52
CA THR A 371 0.10 -10.74 -3.21
C THR A 371 -1.12 -9.83 -3.18
N TYR A 372 -2.12 -10.19 -3.96
CA TYR A 372 -3.37 -9.44 -4.02
C TYR A 372 -4.46 -10.07 -3.16
N CYS A 373 -4.95 -9.30 -2.20
CA CYS A 373 -5.85 -9.72 -1.13
C CYS A 373 -7.31 -9.75 -1.60
N TRP A 374 -7.60 -10.42 -2.73
CA TRP A 374 -8.95 -10.62 -3.26
C TRP A 374 -9.21 -12.06 -3.66
N SER A 375 -10.49 -12.40 -3.82
CA SER A 375 -10.92 -13.72 -4.24
C SER A 375 -10.61 -13.98 -5.73
N PRO A 376 -9.92 -15.09 -6.07
CA PRO A 376 -9.76 -15.51 -7.46
C PRO A 376 -11.09 -15.93 -8.12
N ALA A 377 -12.14 -16.22 -7.34
CA ALA A 377 -13.48 -16.48 -7.87
C ALA A 377 -14.18 -15.20 -8.35
N LEU A 378 -13.82 -14.03 -7.78
CA LEU A 378 -14.29 -12.73 -8.23
C LEU A 378 -13.39 -12.17 -9.35
N ILE A 379 -12.08 -12.13 -9.12
CA ILE A 379 -11.10 -11.60 -10.07
C ILE A 379 -9.99 -12.66 -10.24
N PRO A 380 -10.06 -13.47 -11.32
CA PRO A 380 -9.07 -14.52 -11.54
C PRO A 380 -7.69 -13.94 -11.82
N LYS A 381 -6.64 -14.72 -11.57
CA LYS A 381 -5.27 -14.34 -11.89
C LYS A 381 -5.12 -14.07 -13.39
N PRO A 382 -4.72 -12.87 -13.82
CA PRO A 382 -4.35 -12.61 -15.19
C PRO A 382 -3.27 -13.58 -15.69
N ASN A 383 -3.44 -14.07 -16.91
CA ASN A 383 -2.52 -15.04 -17.53
C ASN A 383 -1.12 -14.46 -17.80
N ASP A 384 -0.99 -13.14 -17.83
CA ASP A 384 0.26 -12.42 -18.03
C ASP A 384 0.98 -12.04 -16.72
N TRP A 385 0.44 -12.43 -15.57
CA TRP A 385 1.14 -12.32 -14.28
C TRP A 385 2.00 -13.56 -14.01
N ALA A 386 3.28 -13.32 -13.74
CA ALA A 386 4.24 -14.35 -13.40
C ALA A 386 3.99 -14.93 -11.99
N ARG A 387 4.81 -15.92 -11.61
CA ARG A 387 4.59 -16.75 -10.41
C ARG A 387 4.71 -15.96 -9.11
N GLU A 388 5.51 -14.90 -9.08
CA GLU A 388 5.74 -14.01 -7.95
C GLU A 388 4.52 -13.15 -7.59
N ILE A 389 3.51 -13.13 -8.46
CA ILE A 389 2.23 -12.46 -8.21
C ILE A 389 1.16 -13.49 -7.86
N THR A 390 0.61 -13.43 -6.64
CA THR A 390 -0.37 -14.41 -6.14
C THR A 390 -1.70 -13.77 -5.74
N ILE A 391 -2.78 -14.56 -5.78
CA ILE A 391 -4.15 -14.14 -5.44
C ILE A 391 -4.78 -15.21 -4.53
N PRO A 392 -4.42 -15.22 -3.23
CA PRO A 392 -4.80 -16.27 -2.29
C PRO A 392 -6.28 -16.23 -1.87
N GLY A 393 -6.95 -15.08 -1.99
CA GLY A 393 -8.27 -14.83 -1.43
C GLY A 393 -8.32 -13.53 -0.63
N PHE A 394 -9.53 -13.13 -0.22
CA PHE A 394 -9.72 -12.02 0.70
C PHE A 394 -9.21 -12.33 2.11
N TYR A 395 -8.70 -11.31 2.81
CA TYR A 395 -8.30 -11.44 4.22
C TYR A 395 -9.42 -10.93 5.11
N PHE A 396 -10.10 -11.84 5.78
CA PHE A 396 -11.20 -11.50 6.68
C PHE A 396 -10.75 -11.52 8.13
N LEU A 397 -11.31 -10.59 8.90
CA LEU A 397 -11.24 -10.56 10.35
C LEU A 397 -12.67 -10.79 10.86
N ASP A 398 -12.88 -11.84 11.65
CA ASP A 398 -14.19 -12.13 12.22
C ASP A 398 -14.44 -11.19 13.41
N LEU A 399 -15.25 -10.17 13.17
CA LEU A 399 -15.60 -9.13 14.15
C LEU A 399 -16.97 -9.38 14.79
N ALA A 400 -17.78 -10.27 14.19
CA ALA A 400 -19.14 -10.56 14.61
C ALA A 400 -19.27 -11.45 15.86
N THR A 401 -18.22 -12.14 16.29
CA THR A 401 -18.31 -13.27 17.23
C THR A 401 -18.94 -12.89 18.58
N ASP A 402 -18.73 -11.65 19.04
CA ASP A 402 -19.23 -11.13 20.31
C ASP A 402 -20.19 -9.94 20.14
N TYR A 403 -20.69 -9.69 18.92
CA TYR A 403 -21.55 -8.54 18.65
C TYR A 403 -23.01 -8.82 19.04
N THR A 404 -23.56 -7.95 19.90
CA THR A 404 -24.98 -7.90 20.23
C THR A 404 -25.57 -6.62 19.65
N PRO A 405 -26.62 -6.68 18.82
CA PRO A 405 -27.25 -5.48 18.27
C PRO A 405 -28.03 -4.72 19.35
N GLU A 406 -28.12 -3.41 19.19
CA GLU A 406 -29.02 -2.58 20.00
C GLU A 406 -30.49 -3.06 19.85
N PRO A 407 -31.31 -2.99 20.92
CA PRO A 407 -32.69 -3.50 20.89
C PRO A 407 -33.54 -2.97 19.73
N ASP A 408 -33.41 -1.67 19.42
CA ASP A 408 -34.18 -1.03 18.36
C ASP A 408 -33.80 -1.55 16.97
N LEU A 409 -32.51 -1.85 16.74
CA LEU A 409 -32.03 -2.46 15.51
C LEU A 409 -32.56 -3.88 15.37
N ALA A 410 -32.52 -4.67 16.46
CA ALA A 410 -33.07 -6.02 16.47
C ALA A 410 -34.58 -6.02 16.15
N ALA A 411 -35.35 -5.16 16.82
CA ALA A 411 -36.79 -5.01 16.58
C ALA A 411 -37.10 -4.56 15.14
N PHE A 412 -36.32 -3.64 14.58
CA PHE A 412 -36.49 -3.21 13.19
C PHE A 412 -36.22 -4.35 12.21
N LEU A 413 -35.17 -5.14 12.43
CA LEU A 413 -34.85 -6.29 11.57
C LEU A 413 -35.97 -7.35 11.60
N GLU A 414 -36.55 -7.61 12.78
CA GLU A 414 -37.62 -8.61 12.97
C GLU A 414 -39.00 -8.16 12.47
N SER A 415 -39.26 -6.85 12.36
CA SER A 415 -40.59 -6.31 12.03
C SER A 415 -41.02 -6.47 10.56
N GLY A 416 -40.24 -7.15 9.70
CA GLY A 416 -40.60 -7.29 8.30
C GLY A 416 -39.53 -7.97 7.42
N PRO A 417 -39.60 -7.80 6.07
CA PRO A 417 -38.67 -8.44 5.14
C PRO A 417 -37.27 -7.83 5.20
N PRO A 418 -36.18 -8.57 4.92
CA PRO A 418 -34.81 -8.08 5.04
C PRO A 418 -34.57 -6.72 4.36
N PRO A 419 -34.14 -5.68 5.10
CA PRO A 419 -33.96 -4.35 4.53
C PRO A 419 -32.75 -4.29 3.58
N VAL A 420 -32.65 -3.22 2.81
CA VAL A 420 -31.45 -2.84 2.04
C VAL A 420 -30.52 -2.04 2.95
N TYR A 421 -29.23 -2.40 3.00
CA TYR A 421 -28.23 -1.54 3.65
C TYR A 421 -27.77 -0.45 2.68
N ILE A 422 -27.67 0.79 3.17
CA ILE A 422 -27.14 1.92 2.41
C ILE A 422 -26.09 2.63 3.28
N GLY A 423 -24.83 2.59 2.86
CA GLY A 423 -23.73 3.21 3.59
C GLY A 423 -22.54 3.53 2.71
N PHE A 424 -22.20 4.82 2.63
CA PHE A 424 -21.07 5.29 1.83
C PHE A 424 -19.77 5.38 2.63
N GLY A 425 -19.74 4.97 3.90
CA GLY A 425 -18.53 5.00 4.73
C GLY A 425 -18.16 6.41 5.17
N SER A 426 -16.86 6.70 5.32
CA SER A 426 -16.35 7.99 5.78
C SER A 426 -16.24 9.04 4.67
N ILE A 427 -17.10 8.98 3.65
CA ILE A 427 -17.10 9.95 2.56
C ILE A 427 -17.70 11.26 3.05
N VAL A 428 -16.93 12.35 2.93
CA VAL A 428 -17.42 13.71 3.13
C VAL A 428 -18.22 14.09 1.88
N VAL A 429 -19.40 14.67 2.05
CA VAL A 429 -20.20 15.18 0.93
C VAL A 429 -20.55 16.64 1.21
N GLU A 430 -20.65 17.46 0.16
CA GLU A 430 -20.93 18.89 0.30
C GLU A 430 -22.30 19.17 0.93
N ASP A 431 -23.30 18.36 0.59
CA ASP A 431 -24.67 18.50 1.07
C ASP A 431 -25.22 17.12 1.55
N PRO A 432 -24.94 16.75 2.82
CA PRO A 432 -25.40 15.49 3.41
C PRO A 432 -26.93 15.37 3.47
N ASP A 433 -27.63 16.48 3.66
CA ASP A 433 -29.10 16.52 3.76
C ASP A 433 -29.74 16.21 2.41
N LYS A 434 -29.23 16.81 1.32
CA LYS A 434 -29.67 16.49 -0.04
C LYS A 434 -29.41 15.03 -0.40
N LEU A 435 -28.25 14.49 -0.03
CA LEU A 435 -27.95 13.07 -0.24
C LEU A 435 -28.92 12.17 0.55
N THR A 436 -29.17 12.49 1.81
CA THR A 436 -30.10 11.75 2.67
C THR A 436 -31.52 11.77 2.09
N LYS A 437 -32.01 12.93 1.64
CA LYS A 437 -33.31 13.05 0.99
C LYS A 437 -33.40 12.22 -0.29
N MET A 438 -32.36 12.23 -1.12
CA MET A 438 -32.28 11.40 -2.33
C MET A 438 -32.35 9.90 -2.00
N ILE A 439 -31.66 9.46 -0.94
CA ILE A 439 -31.73 8.08 -0.46
C ILE A 439 -33.17 7.74 -0.04
N PHE A 440 -33.83 8.60 0.75
CA PHE A 440 -35.21 8.38 1.18
C PHE A 440 -36.18 8.27 -0.01
N ASP A 441 -36.02 9.13 -1.01
CA ASP A 441 -36.81 9.05 -2.24
C ASP A 441 -36.55 7.74 -3.01
N ALA A 442 -35.29 7.29 -3.11
CA ALA A 442 -34.97 6.02 -3.77
C ALA A 442 -35.57 4.81 -3.04
N VAL A 443 -35.54 4.81 -1.71
CA VAL A 443 -36.16 3.77 -0.86
C VAL A 443 -37.67 3.73 -1.08
N ARG A 444 -38.32 4.91 -1.12
CA ARG A 444 -39.75 5.03 -1.41
C ARG A 444 -40.11 4.53 -2.82
N ILE A 445 -39.31 4.87 -3.84
CA ILE A 445 -39.53 4.45 -5.24
C ILE A 445 -39.36 2.94 -5.39
N SER A 446 -38.35 2.35 -4.74
CA SER A 446 -38.08 0.91 -4.79
C SER A 446 -39.02 0.08 -3.90
N GLY A 447 -39.74 0.71 -2.96
CA GLY A 447 -40.69 0.03 -2.08
C GLY A 447 -40.04 -0.90 -1.06
N VAL A 448 -38.76 -0.66 -0.72
CA VAL A 448 -37.99 -1.50 0.20
C VAL A 448 -37.92 -0.89 1.60
N ARG A 449 -37.59 -1.71 2.61
CA ARG A 449 -37.10 -1.20 3.91
C ARG A 449 -35.61 -0.92 3.80
N ALA A 450 -35.08 0.05 4.56
CA ALA A 450 -33.66 0.41 4.48
C ALA A 450 -33.00 0.64 5.85
N LEU A 451 -31.74 0.23 5.95
CA LEU A 451 -30.80 0.63 6.99
C LEU A 451 -29.86 1.69 6.40
N VAL A 452 -29.92 2.93 6.88
CA VAL A 452 -29.06 4.01 6.39
C VAL A 452 -27.97 4.29 7.42
N SER A 453 -26.73 3.96 7.07
CA SER A 453 -25.57 4.19 7.94
C SER A 453 -25.22 5.69 7.97
N LYS A 454 -25.19 6.27 9.17
CA LYS A 454 -24.88 7.71 9.35
C LYS A 454 -23.45 8.08 8.88
N GLY A 455 -22.51 7.16 8.99
CA GLY A 455 -21.10 7.36 8.62
C GLY A 455 -20.43 8.55 9.35
N TRP A 456 -19.25 8.97 8.86
CA TRP A 456 -18.57 10.19 9.33
C TRP A 456 -19.02 11.45 8.58
N GLY A 457 -19.64 11.27 7.40
CA GLY A 457 -20.10 12.36 6.53
C GLY A 457 -21.39 13.04 6.99
N GLY A 458 -21.92 12.68 8.17
CA GLY A 458 -23.09 13.33 8.75
C GLY A 458 -24.41 12.99 8.03
N LEU A 459 -24.54 11.81 7.42
CA LEU A 459 -25.84 11.37 6.91
C LEU A 459 -26.80 11.27 8.11
N GLY A 460 -27.87 12.05 8.07
CA GLY A 460 -28.68 12.31 9.26
C GLY A 460 -30.09 12.76 8.90
N ALA A 461 -31.04 12.37 9.74
CA ALA A 461 -32.45 12.73 9.59
C ALA A 461 -32.90 13.78 10.60
N ASP A 462 -31.96 14.34 11.36
CA ASP A 462 -32.24 15.19 12.52
C ASP A 462 -33.02 16.47 12.12
N SER A 463 -32.86 16.93 10.87
CA SER A 463 -33.60 18.04 10.24
C SER A 463 -34.74 17.59 9.30
N LEU A 464 -34.70 16.37 8.76
CA LEU A 464 -35.54 15.91 7.64
C LEU A 464 -36.72 15.02 8.05
N GLY A 465 -36.68 14.42 9.25
CA GLY A 465 -37.61 13.36 9.67
C GLY A 465 -37.29 12.01 9.01
N ILE A 466 -37.44 10.92 9.76
CA ILE A 466 -37.16 9.56 9.27
C ILE A 466 -38.44 8.99 8.65
N PRO A 467 -38.45 8.60 7.37
CA PRO A 467 -39.61 7.96 6.76
C PRO A 467 -39.90 6.57 7.34
N ASP A 468 -41.16 6.14 7.25
CA ASP A 468 -41.54 4.77 7.59
C ASP A 468 -40.73 3.75 6.78
N GLY A 469 -40.26 2.69 7.44
CA GLY A 469 -39.44 1.65 6.82
C GLY A 469 -37.95 2.01 6.67
N VAL A 470 -37.50 3.13 7.21
CA VAL A 470 -36.08 3.51 7.28
C VAL A 470 -35.58 3.47 8.73
N PHE A 471 -34.41 2.89 8.95
CA PHE A 471 -33.71 2.92 10.24
C PHE A 471 -32.33 3.56 10.09
N MET A 472 -32.04 4.56 10.91
CA MET A 472 -30.74 5.23 10.92
C MET A 472 -29.75 4.43 11.75
N LEU A 473 -28.81 3.76 11.07
CA LEU A 473 -27.87 2.82 11.66
C LEU A 473 -26.61 3.53 12.18
N GLY A 474 -26.20 3.17 13.39
CA GLY A 474 -24.89 3.51 13.96
C GLY A 474 -23.78 2.56 13.51
N ASN A 475 -22.75 2.38 14.34
CA ASN A 475 -21.68 1.43 14.06
C ASN A 475 -22.16 -0.02 14.24
N CYS A 476 -22.04 -0.83 13.19
CA CYS A 476 -22.39 -2.25 13.21
C CYS A 476 -21.37 -3.05 12.38
N PRO A 477 -20.86 -4.20 12.85
CA PRO A 477 -19.98 -5.07 12.06
C PRO A 477 -20.66 -5.57 10.78
N HIS A 478 -20.02 -5.37 9.63
CA HIS A 478 -20.57 -5.73 8.33
C HIS A 478 -20.71 -7.26 8.14
N ASP A 479 -19.81 -8.05 8.71
CA ASP A 479 -19.83 -9.52 8.68
C ASP A 479 -21.00 -10.13 9.47
N TRP A 480 -21.56 -9.38 10.42
CA TRP A 480 -22.84 -9.69 11.08
C TRP A 480 -24.03 -9.15 10.27
N LEU A 481 -23.97 -7.86 9.92
CA LEU A 481 -25.11 -7.14 9.36
C LEU A 481 -25.49 -7.61 7.97
N PHE A 482 -24.52 -7.81 7.08
CA PHE A 482 -24.80 -8.09 5.67
C PHE A 482 -25.46 -9.47 5.45
N LYS A 483 -25.43 -10.34 6.46
CA LYS A 483 -26.21 -11.60 6.49
C LYS A 483 -27.71 -11.39 6.71
N LYS A 484 -28.13 -10.19 7.13
CA LYS A 484 -29.50 -9.84 7.52
C LYS A 484 -30.16 -8.83 6.58
N VAL A 485 -29.51 -8.48 5.48
CA VAL A 485 -29.99 -7.49 4.49
C VAL A 485 -30.14 -8.15 3.12
N SER A 486 -31.06 -7.63 2.32
CA SER A 486 -31.37 -8.16 0.97
C SER A 486 -30.42 -7.62 -0.11
N CYS A 487 -29.85 -6.45 0.10
CA CYS A 487 -28.88 -5.81 -0.79
C CYS A 487 -27.98 -4.87 0.01
N VAL A 488 -26.75 -4.66 -0.45
CA VAL A 488 -25.78 -3.71 0.10
C VAL A 488 -25.51 -2.62 -0.93
N VAL A 489 -25.82 -1.37 -0.61
CA VAL A 489 -25.43 -0.18 -1.37
C VAL A 489 -24.27 0.50 -0.68
N HIS A 490 -23.15 0.66 -1.37
CA HIS A 490 -21.96 1.30 -0.80
C HIS A 490 -21.08 2.02 -1.83
N HIS A 491 -20.06 2.72 -1.34
CA HIS A 491 -19.15 3.51 -2.17
C HIS A 491 -18.26 2.68 -3.09
N GLY A 492 -17.88 1.46 -2.71
CA GLY A 492 -17.06 0.57 -3.54
C GLY A 492 -15.67 0.28 -3.01
N GLY A 493 -15.34 0.67 -1.77
CA GLY A 493 -14.04 0.36 -1.19
C GLY A 493 -13.84 -1.14 -1.02
N ALA A 494 -12.62 -1.61 -1.28
CA ALA A 494 -12.25 -3.03 -1.30
C ALA A 494 -12.82 -3.85 -0.14
N GLY A 495 -12.66 -3.37 1.09
CA GLY A 495 -13.13 -4.08 2.29
C GLY A 495 -14.65 -4.22 2.39
N THR A 496 -15.41 -3.21 1.98
CA THR A 496 -16.89 -3.29 2.02
C THR A 496 -17.41 -4.18 0.90
N THR A 497 -16.82 -4.07 -0.30
CA THR A 497 -17.09 -4.96 -1.43
C THR A 497 -16.82 -6.42 -1.05
N ALA A 498 -15.67 -6.70 -0.44
CA ALA A 498 -15.31 -8.04 0.04
C ALA A 498 -16.33 -8.58 1.05
N ALA A 499 -16.75 -7.75 2.01
CA ALA A 499 -17.74 -8.14 3.02
C ALA A 499 -19.11 -8.48 2.41
N GLY A 500 -19.61 -7.64 1.49
CA GLY A 500 -20.92 -7.85 0.83
C GLY A 500 -20.94 -9.13 -0.01
N ILE A 501 -19.89 -9.37 -0.78
CA ILE A 501 -19.81 -10.57 -1.61
C ILE A 501 -19.58 -11.83 -0.75
N LYS A 502 -18.75 -11.77 0.31
CA LYS A 502 -18.55 -12.89 1.24
C LYS A 502 -19.86 -13.37 1.86
N THR A 503 -20.80 -12.46 2.17
CA THR A 503 -22.11 -12.85 2.72
C THR A 503 -23.07 -13.38 1.66
N GLY A 504 -22.70 -13.29 0.37
CA GLY A 504 -23.55 -13.68 -0.75
C GLY A 504 -24.65 -12.66 -1.03
N THR A 505 -24.45 -11.42 -0.63
CA THR A 505 -25.46 -10.36 -0.72
C THR A 505 -25.22 -9.52 -1.99
N PRO A 506 -26.24 -9.31 -2.83
CA PRO A 506 -26.12 -8.43 -4.00
C PRO A 506 -25.61 -7.04 -3.62
N THR A 507 -24.67 -6.54 -4.41
CA THR A 507 -23.92 -5.33 -4.05
C THR A 507 -24.08 -4.25 -5.13
N VAL A 508 -24.65 -3.10 -4.76
CA VAL A 508 -24.74 -1.89 -5.59
C VAL A 508 -23.59 -0.96 -5.23
N VAL A 509 -22.83 -0.52 -6.24
CA VAL A 509 -21.65 0.32 -6.03
C VAL A 509 -21.87 1.72 -6.59
N VAL A 510 -21.65 2.73 -5.75
CA VAL A 510 -21.72 4.15 -6.09
C VAL A 510 -20.33 4.77 -5.90
N PRO A 511 -19.45 4.75 -6.91
CA PRO A 511 -18.10 5.24 -6.75
C PRO A 511 -18.01 6.77 -6.65
N PHE A 512 -17.16 7.21 -5.74
CA PHE A 512 -16.75 8.59 -5.52
C PHE A 512 -15.35 8.86 -6.10
N PHE A 513 -14.36 8.02 -5.78
CA PHE A 513 -12.96 8.20 -6.19
C PHE A 513 -12.15 6.89 -6.12
N GLY A 514 -10.88 6.95 -6.54
CA GLY A 514 -9.91 5.89 -6.32
C GLY A 514 -10.24 4.58 -7.03
N ASP A 515 -10.18 3.47 -6.29
CA ASP A 515 -10.38 2.10 -6.76
C ASP A 515 -11.86 1.67 -6.82
N GLN A 516 -12.75 2.50 -6.31
CA GLN A 516 -14.18 2.20 -6.20
C GLN A 516 -14.86 1.87 -7.55
N PRO A 517 -14.58 2.59 -8.67
CA PRO A 517 -15.13 2.22 -9.98
C PRO A 517 -14.66 0.84 -10.45
N PHE A 518 -13.41 0.47 -10.14
CA PHE A 518 -12.86 -0.84 -10.48
C PHE A 518 -13.66 -1.93 -9.77
N TRP A 519 -13.85 -1.83 -8.46
CA TRP A 519 -14.64 -2.80 -7.70
C TRP A 519 -16.08 -2.91 -8.17
N GLY A 520 -16.77 -1.78 -8.37
CA GLY A 520 -18.12 -1.78 -8.91
C GLY A 520 -18.21 -2.47 -10.27
N SER A 521 -17.21 -2.25 -11.14
CA SER A 521 -17.13 -2.92 -12.43
C SER A 521 -16.89 -4.43 -12.30
N MET A 522 -16.08 -4.88 -11.33
CA MET A 522 -15.83 -6.31 -11.09
C MET A 522 -17.07 -7.01 -10.52
N VAL A 523 -17.79 -6.38 -9.58
CA VAL A 523 -19.06 -6.89 -9.06
C VAL A 523 -20.09 -7.05 -10.17
N ALA A 524 -20.24 -6.04 -11.02
CA ALA A 524 -21.17 -6.06 -12.15
C ALA A 524 -20.80 -7.16 -13.17
N LYS A 525 -19.53 -7.27 -13.54
CA LYS A 525 -19.04 -8.33 -14.45
C LYS A 525 -19.26 -9.73 -13.89
N ALA A 526 -19.17 -9.90 -12.58
CA ALA A 526 -19.44 -11.18 -11.92
C ALA A 526 -20.93 -11.52 -11.80
N GLY A 527 -21.82 -10.57 -12.14
CA GLY A 527 -23.28 -10.71 -12.01
C GLY A 527 -23.79 -10.60 -10.57
N ALA A 528 -22.95 -10.19 -9.62
CA ALA A 528 -23.29 -10.08 -8.19
C ALA A 528 -23.87 -8.70 -7.82
N GLY A 529 -24.14 -7.85 -8.82
CA GLY A 529 -24.70 -6.52 -8.66
C GLY A 529 -24.89 -5.81 -10.01
N PRO A 530 -25.58 -4.66 -10.04
CA PRO A 530 -25.75 -3.86 -11.25
C PRO A 530 -24.45 -3.10 -11.61
N PRO A 531 -24.38 -2.52 -12.83
CA PRO A 531 -23.33 -1.57 -13.19
C PRO A 531 -23.19 -0.43 -12.17
N PRO A 532 -21.96 0.03 -11.86
CA PRO A 532 -21.75 1.09 -10.89
C PRO A 532 -22.32 2.43 -11.36
N ILE A 533 -22.83 3.24 -10.43
CA ILE A 533 -23.37 4.57 -10.70
C ILE A 533 -22.41 5.62 -10.14
N ALA A 534 -21.71 6.34 -11.02
CA ALA A 534 -20.85 7.43 -10.57
C ALA A 534 -21.64 8.42 -9.70
N TYR A 535 -21.07 8.84 -8.56
CA TYR A 535 -21.75 9.73 -7.62
C TYR A 535 -22.29 11.01 -8.28
N LYS A 536 -21.54 11.59 -9.23
CA LYS A 536 -21.94 12.79 -10.00
C LYS A 536 -23.22 12.59 -10.83
N GLU A 537 -23.55 11.35 -11.16
CA GLU A 537 -24.72 10.98 -11.94
C GLU A 537 -25.84 10.41 -11.08
N LEU A 538 -25.63 10.27 -9.77
CA LEU A 538 -26.56 9.62 -8.86
C LEU A 538 -27.82 10.46 -8.66
N ASP A 539 -28.97 9.81 -8.83
CA ASP A 539 -30.28 10.35 -8.48
C ASP A 539 -31.16 9.23 -7.88
N ALA A 540 -32.31 9.62 -7.33
CA ALA A 540 -33.21 8.70 -6.64
C ALA A 540 -33.73 7.59 -7.55
N GLN A 541 -33.98 7.88 -8.83
CA GLN A 541 -34.50 6.91 -9.79
C GLN A 541 -33.42 5.89 -10.18
N LYS A 542 -32.20 6.34 -10.45
CA LYS A 542 -31.06 5.47 -10.76
C LYS A 542 -30.73 4.57 -9.58
N LEU A 543 -30.73 5.11 -8.35
CA LEU A 543 -30.50 4.32 -7.16
C LEU A 543 -31.61 3.27 -6.96
N ALA A 544 -32.88 3.66 -7.11
CA ALA A 544 -34.00 2.72 -7.02
C ALA A 544 -33.94 1.62 -8.09
N ASN A 545 -33.57 1.96 -9.32
CA ASN A 545 -33.40 1.00 -10.42
C ASN A 545 -32.25 0.01 -10.13
N ALA A 546 -31.14 0.50 -9.61
CA ALA A 546 -30.01 -0.34 -9.20
C ALA A 546 -30.38 -1.30 -8.06
N ILE A 547 -31.09 -0.82 -7.04
CA ILE A 547 -31.64 -1.66 -5.96
C ILE A 547 -32.57 -2.73 -6.55
N THR A 548 -33.52 -2.34 -7.41
CA THR A 548 -34.46 -3.26 -8.05
C THR A 548 -33.75 -4.32 -8.90
N THR A 549 -32.65 -3.95 -9.55
CA THR A 549 -31.82 -4.87 -10.35
C THR A 549 -31.06 -5.84 -9.45
N ALA A 550 -30.45 -5.33 -8.36
CA ALA A 550 -29.75 -6.17 -7.39
C ALA A 550 -30.67 -7.19 -6.71
N LEU A 551 -31.95 -6.85 -6.54
CA LEU A 551 -32.98 -7.72 -5.98
C LEU A 551 -33.58 -8.71 -6.99
N GLN A 552 -33.15 -8.73 -8.27
CA GLN A 552 -33.61 -9.76 -9.20
C GLN A 552 -33.11 -11.17 -8.78
N PRO A 553 -33.89 -12.23 -9.01
CA PRO A 553 -33.53 -13.60 -8.62
C PRO A 553 -32.17 -14.05 -9.15
N GLU A 554 -31.83 -13.68 -10.39
CA GLU A 554 -30.57 -14.05 -11.04
C GLU A 554 -29.36 -13.42 -10.35
N THR A 555 -29.47 -12.13 -9.98
CA THR A 555 -28.41 -11.41 -9.29
C THR A 555 -28.23 -11.93 -7.85
N GLN A 556 -29.34 -12.24 -7.17
CA GLN A 556 -29.31 -12.87 -5.84
C GLN A 556 -28.66 -14.26 -5.88
N ALA A 557 -29.03 -15.10 -6.85
CA ALA A 557 -28.45 -16.43 -7.02
C ALA A 557 -26.94 -16.34 -7.28
N ARG A 558 -26.52 -15.44 -8.18
CA ARG A 558 -25.12 -15.27 -8.51
C ARG A 558 -24.27 -14.73 -7.35
N ALA A 559 -24.80 -13.75 -6.60
CA ALA A 559 -24.15 -13.27 -5.39
C ALA A 559 -23.98 -14.39 -4.36
N LYS A 560 -25.02 -15.22 -4.16
CA LYS A 560 -24.98 -16.36 -3.24
C LYS A 560 -23.91 -17.40 -3.63
N GLU A 561 -23.87 -17.81 -4.90
CA GLU A 561 -22.85 -18.74 -5.42
C GLU A 561 -21.43 -18.22 -5.20
N LEU A 562 -21.20 -16.93 -5.50
CA LEU A 562 -19.89 -16.33 -5.32
C LEU A 562 -19.51 -16.24 -3.84
N GLY A 563 -20.46 -15.88 -2.98
CA GLY A 563 -20.26 -15.90 -1.52
C GLY A 563 -19.95 -17.29 -0.97
N GLU A 564 -20.58 -18.35 -1.51
CA GLU A 564 -20.27 -19.74 -1.15
C GLU A 564 -18.84 -20.11 -1.52
N SER A 565 -18.39 -19.77 -2.74
CA SER A 565 -17.00 -19.98 -3.17
C SER A 565 -16.02 -19.23 -2.25
N ILE A 566 -16.27 -17.95 -1.98
CA ILE A 566 -15.37 -17.12 -1.17
C ILE A 566 -15.27 -17.62 0.27
N ARG A 567 -16.36 -18.12 0.86
CA ARG A 567 -16.33 -18.67 2.22
C ARG A 567 -15.52 -19.95 2.36
N GLN A 568 -15.27 -20.67 1.27
CA GLN A 568 -14.41 -21.87 1.26
C GLN A 568 -12.93 -21.51 1.09
N GLU A 569 -12.61 -20.27 0.69
CA GLU A 569 -11.23 -19.81 0.54
C GLU A 569 -10.57 -19.61 1.91
N LYS A 570 -9.30 -19.97 2.00
CA LYS A 570 -8.43 -19.68 3.15
C LYS A 570 -7.50 -18.50 2.85
N GLY A 571 -8.07 -17.39 2.40
CA GLY A 571 -7.34 -16.24 1.86
C GLY A 571 -6.22 -15.75 2.77
N THR A 572 -6.52 -15.49 4.05
CA THR A 572 -5.53 -15.01 5.03
C THR A 572 -4.39 -16.03 5.26
N ASP A 573 -4.72 -17.31 5.40
CA ASP A 573 -3.71 -18.37 5.61
C ASP A 573 -2.82 -18.57 4.39
N LEU A 574 -3.42 -18.59 3.20
CA LEU A 574 -2.71 -18.71 1.93
C LEU A 574 -1.90 -17.45 1.61
N GLY A 575 -2.34 -16.28 2.06
CA GLY A 575 -1.59 -15.04 2.01
C GLY A 575 -0.33 -15.07 2.89
N ALA A 576 -0.47 -15.53 4.12
CA ALA A 576 0.67 -15.76 5.01
C ALA A 576 1.60 -16.84 4.44
N LYS A 577 1.07 -17.92 3.86
CA LYS A 577 1.87 -18.94 3.17
C LYS A 577 2.63 -18.34 1.98
N SER A 578 1.97 -17.50 1.17
CA SER A 578 2.58 -16.82 0.03
C SER A 578 3.80 -16.01 0.45
N PHE A 579 3.75 -15.29 1.59
CA PHE A 579 4.93 -14.63 2.15
C PHE A 579 6.11 -15.59 2.36
N HIS A 580 5.85 -16.76 2.94
CA HIS A 580 6.88 -17.78 3.19
C HIS A 580 7.38 -18.46 1.92
N ASP A 581 6.53 -18.62 0.90
CA ASP A 581 6.89 -19.24 -0.38
C ASP A 581 8.00 -18.48 -1.12
N PHE A 582 8.11 -17.16 -0.88
CA PHE A 582 9.14 -16.30 -1.46
C PHE A 582 10.30 -15.99 -0.50
N LEU A 583 10.37 -16.67 0.64
CA LEU A 583 11.50 -16.58 1.56
C LEU A 583 12.39 -17.82 1.45
N ASP A 584 13.69 -17.58 1.30
CA ASP A 584 14.71 -18.60 1.58
C ASP A 584 14.97 -18.65 3.09
N TYR A 585 13.99 -19.17 3.83
CA TYR A 585 14.01 -19.15 5.30
C TYR A 585 15.17 -19.96 5.89
N ASP A 586 15.72 -20.94 5.16
CA ASP A 586 16.91 -21.66 5.57
C ASP A 586 18.17 -20.79 5.52
N LYS A 587 18.23 -19.81 4.60
CA LYS A 587 19.26 -18.78 4.63
C LYS A 587 19.14 -17.81 5.80
N LEU A 588 17.95 -17.65 6.33
CA LEU A 588 17.66 -16.80 7.49
C LEU A 588 17.99 -17.47 8.84
N ARG A 589 18.34 -18.75 8.87
CA ARG A 589 18.59 -19.46 10.15
C ARG A 589 19.98 -19.20 10.72
N CYS A 590 20.01 -19.00 12.04
CA CYS A 590 21.23 -19.11 12.84
C CYS A 590 21.73 -20.56 12.85
N SER A 591 23.02 -20.77 12.57
CA SER A 591 23.66 -22.07 12.46
C SER A 591 23.62 -22.89 13.75
N ILE A 592 23.65 -22.22 14.92
CA ILE A 592 23.66 -22.89 16.23
C ILE A 592 22.35 -22.74 17.01
N ALA A 593 21.41 -21.94 16.50
CA ALA A 593 20.06 -21.79 17.06
C ALA A 593 19.04 -21.65 15.92
N PRO A 594 18.72 -22.73 15.18
CA PRO A 594 17.98 -22.66 13.91
C PRO A 594 16.56 -22.06 13.99
N SER A 595 15.99 -21.93 15.19
CA SER A 595 14.72 -21.25 15.45
C SER A 595 14.81 -19.72 15.49
N ARG A 596 16.02 -19.15 15.40
CA ARG A 596 16.29 -17.71 15.44
C ARG A 596 16.85 -17.21 14.12
N THR A 597 16.47 -15.99 13.76
CA THR A 597 17.00 -15.28 12.59
C THR A 597 18.49 -15.00 12.77
N ALA A 598 19.27 -15.29 11.73
CA ALA A 598 20.65 -14.88 11.61
C ALA A 598 20.74 -13.43 11.13
N VAL A 599 21.59 -12.65 11.78
CA VAL A 599 21.87 -11.24 11.42
C VAL A 599 23.37 -10.97 11.30
N TRP A 600 24.21 -11.94 11.69
CA TRP A 600 25.66 -11.87 11.57
C TRP A 600 26.19 -13.07 10.79
N ARG A 601 27.30 -12.89 10.09
CA ARG A 601 28.13 -13.96 9.55
C ARG A 601 29.53 -13.89 10.16
N VAL A 602 30.05 -15.03 10.60
CA VAL A 602 31.43 -15.13 11.07
C VAL A 602 32.36 -15.06 9.86
N GLY A 603 33.30 -14.12 9.88
CA GLY A 603 34.23 -13.84 8.79
C GLY A 603 34.93 -15.10 8.28
N LYS A 604 35.10 -15.19 6.95
CA LYS A 604 35.76 -16.32 6.26
C LYS A 604 35.06 -17.68 6.44
N THR A 605 33.83 -17.70 6.97
CA THR A 605 33.01 -18.92 7.09
C THR A 605 31.59 -18.69 6.55
N ASN A 606 30.83 -19.78 6.43
CA ASN A 606 29.39 -19.74 6.16
C ASN A 606 28.54 -19.80 7.44
N THR A 607 29.16 -19.67 8.62
CA THR A 607 28.47 -19.70 9.91
C THR A 607 27.70 -18.42 10.11
N ARG A 608 26.39 -18.54 10.28
CA ARG A 608 25.47 -17.44 10.51
C ARG A 608 24.98 -17.44 11.95
N LEU A 609 24.97 -16.29 12.59
CA LEU A 609 24.63 -16.15 14.00
C LEU A 609 23.46 -15.19 14.18
N SER A 610 22.52 -15.56 15.04
CA SER A 610 21.53 -14.63 15.57
C SER A 610 22.20 -13.60 16.48
N GLY A 611 21.54 -12.46 16.72
CA GLY A 611 22.04 -11.45 17.67
C GLY A 611 22.32 -12.03 19.06
N LEU A 612 21.45 -12.93 19.56
CA LEU A 612 21.68 -13.63 20.82
C LEU A 612 22.93 -14.52 20.77
N ALA A 613 23.06 -15.33 19.72
CA ALA A 613 24.19 -16.24 19.56
C ALA A 613 25.52 -15.48 19.48
N ALA A 614 25.57 -14.42 18.67
CA ALA A 614 26.72 -13.53 18.57
C ALA A 614 27.06 -12.90 19.93
N ALA A 615 26.08 -12.28 20.62
CA ALA A 615 26.30 -11.64 21.91
C ALA A 615 26.82 -12.62 22.98
N VAL A 616 26.28 -13.85 23.02
CA VAL A 616 26.76 -14.89 23.95
C VAL A 616 28.17 -15.32 23.64
N LEU A 617 28.50 -15.60 22.36
CA LEU A 617 29.85 -16.02 21.95
C LEU A 617 30.90 -14.93 22.21
N VAL A 618 30.54 -13.67 21.95
CA VAL A 618 31.42 -12.52 22.26
C VAL A 618 31.60 -12.35 23.76
N LYS A 619 30.52 -12.44 24.55
CA LYS A 619 30.60 -12.37 26.01
C LYS A 619 31.46 -13.48 26.61
N GLN A 620 31.42 -14.68 26.03
CA GLN A 620 32.25 -15.82 26.43
C GLN A 620 33.67 -15.78 25.82
N ARG A 621 34.02 -14.71 25.09
CA ARG A 621 35.33 -14.51 24.44
C ARG A 621 35.69 -15.63 23.45
N VAL A 622 34.69 -16.27 22.85
CA VAL A 622 34.86 -17.24 21.76
C VAL A 622 35.04 -16.53 20.42
N LEU A 623 34.42 -15.35 20.28
CA LEU A 623 34.52 -14.46 19.13
C LEU A 623 34.73 -13.01 19.62
N GLU A 624 35.22 -12.15 18.74
CA GLU A 624 35.17 -10.71 18.88
C GLU A 624 34.16 -10.10 17.89
N TYR A 625 33.66 -8.89 18.14
CA TYR A 625 32.77 -8.23 17.18
C TYR A 625 33.46 -7.95 15.83
N SER A 626 34.78 -7.79 15.82
CA SER A 626 35.63 -7.68 14.63
C SER A 626 35.61 -8.94 13.75
N ASP A 627 35.26 -10.10 14.31
CA ASP A 627 35.10 -11.36 13.57
C ASP A 627 33.76 -11.45 12.84
N LEU A 628 32.81 -10.56 13.14
CA LEU A 628 31.44 -10.60 12.61
C LEU A 628 31.27 -9.61 11.45
N LYS A 629 30.42 -9.99 10.49
CA LYS A 629 29.98 -9.15 9.37
C LYS A 629 28.46 -9.16 9.31
N LEU A 630 27.87 -7.99 9.05
CA LEU A 630 26.46 -7.89 8.67
C LEU A 630 26.23 -8.52 7.29
#